data_AF-A0A1I6KJJ2-F1
#
_entry.id   AF-A0A1I6KJJ2-F1
#
_cell.length_a   1.000
_cell.length_b   1.000
_cell.length_c   1.000
_cell.angle_alpha   90.00
_cell.angle_beta   90.00
_cell.angle_gamma   90.00
#
_symmetry.space_group_name_H-M   'P 1'
#
loop_
_entity.id
_entity.type
_entity.pdbx_description
1 polymer ?
#
loop_
_entity_poly.entity_id
_entity_poly.type
_entity_poly.pdbx_seq_one_letter_code
_entity_poly.pdbx_strand_id
1 'polypeptide(L)'
;MSTSSDRHAAPGPAGRHRRSALLLSAITLALGACAQPAPPPPPPSEGFSAGIAFDAKADGVDLETPLYPGAVPYKDRDEDKSGVRMSLWGGLFGMRLAAGKFQSQDDVDRVGRFYRRALARYGTPLDCGAADAPRGKPRDGGPLTCDDDKPDAGGRLYKVGLPKDFRVVAVKPLPDGTTQISVARVSLR
;
A
#
# COMPACT_ATOMS: atom_id res chain seq x y z
N MET A 1 -41.39 4.96 44.88
CA MET A 1 -41.50 4.14 46.10
C MET A 1 -40.21 3.36 46.24
N SER A 2 -39.34 3.85 47.10
CA SER A 2 -38.05 3.27 47.45
C SER A 2 -38.25 2.13 48.46
N THR A 3 -37.51 1.03 48.34
CA THR A 3 -37.31 0.09 49.44
C THR A 3 -35.81 -0.07 49.69
N SER A 4 -35.50 0.06 50.97
CA SER A 4 -34.19 0.07 51.63
C SER A 4 -33.96 -1.26 52.36
N SER A 5 -32.71 -1.72 52.45
CA SER A 5 -32.07 -2.29 53.66
C SER A 5 -30.81 -3.09 53.25
N ASP A 6 -29.60 -2.61 53.48
CA ASP A 6 -28.81 -2.56 54.74
C ASP A 6 -28.18 -3.89 55.20
N ARG A 7 -26.85 -3.84 55.40
CA ARG A 7 -25.99 -4.43 56.46
C ARG A 7 -24.55 -4.57 55.93
N HIS A 8 -23.63 -3.68 56.29
CA HIS A 8 -22.76 -3.73 57.48
C HIS A 8 -21.90 -5.01 57.62
N ALA A 9 -20.58 -4.86 57.50
CA ALA A 9 -19.60 -5.10 58.59
C ALA A 9 -18.17 -5.32 58.06
N ALA A 10 -17.23 -4.50 58.52
CA ALA A 10 -15.82 -4.89 58.69
C ALA A 10 -15.69 -5.71 59.99
N PRO A 11 -14.65 -6.56 60.18
CA PRO A 11 -13.40 -6.08 60.77
C PRO A 11 -12.11 -6.83 60.30
N GLY A 12 -10.93 -6.25 60.61
CA GLY A 12 -9.62 -6.94 60.52
C GLY A 12 -9.46 -8.05 61.58
N PRO A 13 -8.34 -8.82 61.57
CA PRO A 13 -7.17 -8.38 62.34
C PRO A 13 -5.78 -8.83 61.81
N ALA A 14 -4.77 -8.34 62.53
CA ALA A 14 -3.33 -8.48 62.34
C ALA A 14 -2.69 -9.80 62.86
N GLY A 15 -1.44 -10.02 62.44
CA GLY A 15 -0.44 -10.92 63.06
C GLY A 15 -0.20 -12.22 62.27
N ARG A 16 0.99 -12.80 62.17
CA ARG A 16 2.13 -12.82 63.10
C ARG A 16 3.39 -13.37 62.41
N HIS A 17 4.56 -12.89 62.85
CA HIS A 17 5.91 -13.26 62.45
C HIS A 17 6.26 -14.76 62.53
N ARG A 18 7.15 -15.22 61.65
CA ARG A 18 8.17 -16.24 61.99
C ARG A 18 9.53 -15.89 61.41
N ARG A 19 10.53 -16.24 62.21
CA ARG A 19 11.88 -15.69 62.32
C ARG A 19 12.91 -16.51 61.53
N SER A 20 13.93 -15.79 61.05
CA SER A 20 15.36 -16.14 61.04
C SER A 20 15.86 -17.43 60.38
N ALA A 21 16.72 -17.24 59.37
CA ALA A 21 18.04 -17.86 59.34
C ALA A 21 19.03 -16.90 58.68
N LEU A 22 20.05 -16.50 59.44
CA LEU A 22 21.23 -15.81 58.94
C LEU A 22 21.97 -16.73 57.97
N LEU A 23 22.35 -16.21 56.80
CA LEU A 23 23.61 -16.57 56.17
C LEU A 23 24.28 -15.29 55.68
N LEU A 24 25.35 -14.92 56.39
CA LEU A 24 26.31 -13.92 55.94
C LEU A 24 27.03 -14.48 54.71
N SER A 25 26.85 -13.82 53.57
CA SER A 25 27.72 -13.99 52.41
C SER A 25 28.20 -12.59 52.02
N ALA A 26 29.45 -12.30 52.34
CA ALA A 26 30.13 -11.08 51.94
C ALA A 26 30.19 -11.01 50.41
N ILE A 27 29.46 -10.08 49.81
CA ILE A 27 29.62 -9.75 48.38
C ILE A 27 30.37 -8.42 48.34
N THR A 28 31.67 -8.54 48.09
CA THR A 28 32.58 -7.44 47.78
C THR A 28 32.03 -6.61 46.62
N LEU A 29 31.92 -5.30 46.84
CA LEU A 29 31.74 -4.33 45.76
C LEU A 29 32.95 -4.39 44.82
N ALA A 30 32.71 -4.78 43.58
CA ALA A 30 33.51 -4.33 42.44
C ALA A 30 32.57 -3.60 41.50
N LEU A 31 32.61 -2.26 41.53
CA LEU A 31 32.14 -1.44 40.42
C LEU A 31 33.04 -1.76 39.21
N GLY A 32 32.60 -2.71 38.40
CA GLY A 32 33.11 -2.96 37.07
C GLY A 32 31.97 -2.80 36.10
N ALA A 33 31.75 -1.57 35.61
CA ALA A 33 30.92 -1.34 34.44
C ALA A 33 31.66 -1.92 33.22
N CYS A 34 31.57 -3.23 33.04
CA CYS A 34 31.88 -3.84 31.75
C CYS A 34 30.75 -3.44 30.81
N ALA A 35 30.90 -2.28 30.18
CA ALA A 35 30.21 -1.99 28.93
C ALA A 35 30.62 -3.10 27.95
N GLN A 36 29.79 -4.12 27.82
CA GLN A 36 29.93 -5.07 26.73
C GLN A 36 29.73 -4.24 25.46
N PRO A 37 30.72 -4.15 24.55
CA PRO A 37 30.44 -3.57 23.25
C PRO A 37 29.31 -4.38 22.64
N ALA A 38 28.21 -3.72 22.29
CA ALA A 38 27.14 -4.35 21.53
C ALA A 38 27.79 -5.06 20.33
N PRO A 39 27.39 -6.30 20.00
CA PRO A 39 27.89 -6.94 18.79
C PRO A 39 27.70 -5.96 17.62
N PRO A 40 28.71 -5.78 16.75
CA PRO A 40 28.56 -4.90 15.61
C PRO A 40 27.30 -5.33 14.83
N PRO A 41 26.51 -4.37 14.30
CA PRO A 41 25.39 -4.74 13.45
C PRO A 41 25.91 -5.67 12.35
N PRO A 42 25.17 -6.74 12.01
CA PRO A 42 25.61 -7.67 10.98
C PRO A 42 25.96 -6.87 9.71
N PRO A 43 27.03 -7.23 8.99
CA PRO A 43 27.31 -6.57 7.71
C PRO A 43 26.05 -6.63 6.86
N PRO A 44 25.73 -5.56 6.09
CA PRO A 44 24.58 -5.60 5.21
C PRO A 44 24.73 -6.86 4.36
N SER A 45 23.79 -7.79 4.50
CA SER A 45 23.75 -8.95 3.64
C SER A 45 23.60 -8.41 2.23
N GLU A 46 24.63 -8.61 1.40
CA GLU A 46 24.55 -8.60 -0.06
C GLU A 46 23.59 -9.73 -0.46
N GLY A 47 22.31 -9.45 -0.24
CA GLY A 47 21.25 -10.41 -0.07
C GLY A 47 19.95 -9.68 -0.32
N PHE A 48 19.44 -9.91 -1.51
CA PHE A 48 18.14 -9.51 -2.01
C PHE A 48 17.07 -9.38 -0.89
N SER A 49 16.74 -8.14 -0.53
CA SER A 49 15.60 -7.85 0.34
C SER A 49 14.33 -7.71 -0.49
N ALA A 50 13.58 -8.80 -0.67
CA ALA A 50 12.18 -8.71 -1.06
C ALA A 50 11.32 -8.51 0.20
N GLY A 51 11.27 -7.26 0.66
CA GLY A 51 10.29 -6.85 1.67
C GLY A 51 8.98 -6.49 0.99
N ILE A 52 7.90 -7.23 1.27
CA ILE A 52 6.55 -6.68 1.05
C ILE A 52 6.31 -5.69 2.18
N ALA A 53 6.59 -4.41 1.91
CA ALA A 53 6.05 -3.37 2.77
C ALA A 53 4.52 -3.37 2.57
N PHE A 54 3.74 -3.52 3.63
CA PHE A 54 2.31 -3.25 3.65
C PHE A 54 2.09 -1.97 4.46
N ASP A 55 2.25 -0.83 3.80
CA ASP A 55 1.75 0.43 4.34
C ASP A 55 0.32 0.49 3.84
N ALA A 56 -0.58 -0.12 4.61
CA ALA A 56 -2.02 0.00 4.46
C ALA A 56 -2.43 1.42 4.85
N LYS A 57 -2.02 2.36 4.01
CA LYS A 57 -2.33 3.77 4.07
C LYS A 57 -2.53 4.18 2.62
N ALA A 58 -3.77 4.52 2.29
CA ALA A 58 -4.16 5.16 1.04
C ALA A 58 -3.26 6.35 0.65
N ASP A 59 -2.56 6.85 1.66
CA ASP A 59 -1.61 7.95 1.77
C ASP A 59 -0.14 7.58 1.44
N GLY A 60 0.18 6.29 1.19
CA GLY A 60 1.56 5.81 0.97
C GLY A 60 1.86 5.23 -0.41
N VAL A 61 0.92 5.25 -1.36
CA VAL A 61 1.17 4.74 -2.71
C VAL A 61 1.79 5.85 -3.55
N ASP A 62 3.11 5.80 -3.74
CA ASP A 62 3.77 6.61 -4.76
C ASP A 62 3.47 6.03 -6.15
N LEU A 63 2.24 6.27 -6.62
CA LEU A 63 1.78 5.89 -7.96
C LEU A 63 2.51 6.68 -9.06
N GLU A 64 3.22 7.74 -8.67
CA GLU A 64 3.87 8.72 -9.55
C GLU A 64 2.94 9.16 -10.71
N THR A 65 1.63 9.10 -10.44
CA THR A 65 0.49 9.34 -11.33
C THR A 65 -0.57 10.03 -10.48
N PRO A 66 -1.16 11.14 -10.96
CA PRO A 66 -2.04 11.96 -10.13
C PRO A 66 -3.31 11.20 -9.75
N LEU A 67 -3.67 11.25 -8.47
CA LEU A 67 -4.92 10.69 -7.99
C LEU A 67 -6.09 11.62 -8.32
N TYR A 68 -7.25 11.03 -8.62
CA TYR A 68 -8.48 11.80 -8.87
C TYR A 68 -8.97 12.47 -7.56
N PRO A 69 -9.30 13.78 -7.57
CA PRO A 69 -9.77 14.49 -6.39
C PRO A 69 -11.03 13.86 -5.79
N GLY A 70 -11.03 13.63 -4.48
CA GLY A 70 -12.16 13.01 -3.78
C GLY A 70 -12.33 11.50 -4.01
N ALA A 71 -11.44 10.86 -4.80
CA ALA A 71 -11.45 9.41 -4.92
C ALA A 71 -10.95 8.76 -3.63
N VAL A 72 -11.64 7.71 -3.22
CA VAL A 72 -11.30 6.90 -2.03
C VAL A 72 -10.74 5.55 -2.47
N PRO A 73 -9.87 4.90 -1.68
CA PRO A 73 -9.41 3.55 -1.99
C PRO A 73 -10.58 2.58 -2.19
N TYR A 74 -10.57 1.86 -3.30
CA TYR A 74 -11.59 0.88 -3.60
C TYR A 74 -11.19 -0.48 -3.01
N LYS A 75 -12.09 -1.06 -2.23
CA LYS A 75 -11.96 -2.42 -1.71
C LYS A 75 -12.96 -3.32 -2.42
N ASP A 76 -12.48 -4.33 -3.13
CA ASP A 76 -13.37 -5.35 -3.69
C ASP A 76 -14.09 -6.09 -2.56
N ARG A 77 -15.38 -6.41 -2.78
CA ARG A 77 -16.23 -7.10 -1.80
C ARG A 77 -16.03 -8.63 -1.80
N ASP A 78 -15.40 -9.15 -2.84
CA ASP A 78 -14.96 -10.53 -2.91
C ASP A 78 -13.47 -10.61 -2.51
N GLU A 79 -13.23 -11.39 -1.47
CA GLU A 79 -11.98 -11.83 -0.84
C GLU A 79 -10.63 -11.35 -1.45
N ASP A 80 -9.84 -10.71 -0.58
CA ASP A 80 -8.37 -10.72 -0.53
C ASP A 80 -7.50 -9.88 -1.49
N LYS A 81 -8.01 -8.88 -2.23
CA LYS A 81 -7.11 -8.00 -3.04
C LYS A 81 -7.49 -6.53 -3.08
N SER A 82 -7.68 -5.89 -1.92
CA SER A 82 -7.76 -4.43 -1.85
C SER A 82 -6.36 -3.81 -1.77
N GLY A 83 -5.99 -3.01 -2.77
CA GLY A 83 -4.76 -2.20 -2.76
C GLY A 83 -3.47 -2.99 -2.52
N VAL A 84 -3.27 -4.11 -3.21
CA VAL A 84 -2.00 -4.84 -3.09
C VAL A 84 -0.92 -4.01 -3.79
N ARG A 85 0.02 -3.45 -3.02
CA ARG A 85 1.37 -3.17 -3.51
C ARG A 85 1.98 -4.51 -3.91
N MET A 86 1.65 -4.98 -5.12
CA MET A 86 2.45 -6.00 -5.79
C MET A 86 3.68 -5.28 -6.31
N SER A 87 4.57 -4.89 -5.39
CA SER A 87 5.97 -4.81 -5.75
C SER A 87 6.36 -6.26 -6.01
N LEU A 88 6.25 -6.70 -7.27
CA LEU A 88 7.01 -7.86 -7.72
C LEU A 88 8.48 -7.44 -7.65
N TRP A 89 9.04 -7.38 -6.43
CA TRP A 89 10.47 -7.27 -6.20
C TRP A 89 11.05 -8.62 -6.55
N GLY A 90 11.05 -8.92 -7.84
CA GLY A 90 11.95 -9.86 -8.46
C GLY A 90 13.14 -9.04 -8.92
N GLY A 91 14.08 -8.73 -8.04
CA GLY A 91 15.42 -8.22 -8.40
C GLY A 91 16.27 -9.18 -9.26
N LEU A 92 15.63 -10.03 -10.08
CA LEU A 92 16.18 -10.72 -11.23
C LEU A 92 15.51 -10.30 -12.57
N PHE A 93 14.34 -9.63 -12.57
CA PHE A 93 13.56 -9.38 -13.79
C PHE A 93 13.50 -7.92 -14.25
N GLY A 94 14.13 -6.99 -13.52
CA GLY A 94 14.23 -5.60 -13.94
C GLY A 94 12.91 -4.80 -13.95
N MET A 95 11.78 -5.34 -13.51
CA MET A 95 10.48 -4.65 -13.57
C MET A 95 10.06 -4.02 -12.24
N ARG A 96 9.53 -2.79 -12.27
CA ARG A 96 8.88 -2.06 -11.17
C ARG A 96 7.42 -1.79 -11.52
N LEU A 97 6.51 -2.13 -10.59
CA LEU A 97 5.08 -1.86 -10.69
C LEU A 97 4.61 -1.11 -9.45
N ALA A 98 3.92 0.01 -9.65
CA ALA A 98 3.17 0.73 -8.63
C ALA A 98 1.72 0.84 -9.10
N ALA A 99 0.76 0.28 -8.37
CA ALA A 99 -0.63 0.25 -8.78
C ALA A 99 -1.60 0.45 -7.60
N GLY A 100 -2.78 0.99 -7.89
CA GLY A 100 -3.82 1.26 -6.91
C GLY A 100 -5.21 1.31 -7.55
N LYS A 101 -6.22 0.87 -6.79
CA LYS A 101 -7.64 0.95 -7.18
C LYS A 101 -8.35 1.94 -6.27
N PHE A 102 -9.16 2.80 -6.87
CA PHE A 102 -9.91 3.85 -6.21
C PHE A 102 -11.34 3.90 -6.74
N GLN A 103 -12.20 4.60 -6.01
CA GLN A 103 -13.62 4.78 -6.32
C GLN A 103 -13.95 6.27 -6.23
N SER A 104 -14.77 6.76 -7.16
CA SER A 104 -15.29 8.11 -7.17
C SER A 104 -16.81 8.10 -7.36
N GLN A 105 -17.50 9.07 -6.75
CA GLN A 105 -18.93 9.29 -6.99
C GLN A 105 -19.21 9.98 -8.34
N ASP A 106 -18.17 10.51 -8.98
CA ASP A 106 -18.30 11.12 -10.31
C ASP A 106 -18.43 10.07 -11.41
N ASP A 107 -19.06 10.46 -12.53
CA ASP A 107 -19.22 9.60 -13.70
C ASP A 107 -17.91 9.33 -14.46
N VAL A 108 -17.91 8.27 -15.26
CA VAL A 108 -16.75 7.81 -16.04
C VAL A 108 -16.20 8.89 -16.96
N ASP A 109 -17.05 9.71 -17.58
CA ASP A 109 -16.60 10.73 -18.53
C ASP A 109 -15.92 11.90 -17.82
N ARG A 110 -16.43 12.32 -16.66
CA ARG A 110 -15.79 13.35 -15.83
C ARG A 110 -14.41 12.89 -15.36
N VAL A 111 -14.33 11.67 -14.84
CA VAL A 111 -13.07 11.07 -14.37
C VAL A 111 -12.10 10.87 -15.54
N GLY A 112 -12.58 10.35 -16.68
CA GLY A 112 -11.77 10.14 -17.88
C GLY A 112 -11.19 11.44 -18.44
N ARG A 113 -11.98 12.51 -18.52
CA ARG A 113 -11.50 13.84 -18.94
C ARG A 113 -10.41 14.39 -18.02
N PHE A 114 -10.52 14.17 -16.71
CA PHE A 114 -9.47 14.53 -15.78
C PHE A 114 -8.18 13.78 -16.11
N TYR A 115 -8.23 12.46 -16.22
CA TYR A 115 -7.03 11.66 -16.46
C TYR A 115 -6.38 11.94 -17.79
N ARG A 116 -7.15 12.16 -18.86
CA ARG A 116 -6.58 12.58 -20.15
C ARG A 116 -5.75 13.86 -20.02
N ARG A 117 -6.23 14.86 -19.29
CA ARG A 117 -5.46 16.11 -19.04
C ARG A 117 -4.29 15.87 -18.08
N ALA A 118 -4.51 15.12 -17.02
CA ALA A 118 -3.51 14.91 -15.98
C ALA A 118 -2.33 14.06 -16.49
N LEU A 119 -2.59 13.10 -17.39
CA LEU A 119 -1.57 12.27 -18.02
C LEU A 119 -0.78 13.01 -19.09
N ALA A 120 -1.33 14.07 -19.70
CA ALA A 120 -0.67 14.86 -20.73
C ALA A 120 0.68 15.46 -20.27
N ARG A 121 0.87 15.61 -18.95
CA ARG A 121 2.15 16.06 -18.36
C ARG A 121 3.29 15.04 -18.49
N TYR A 122 2.97 13.79 -18.82
CA TYR A 122 3.93 12.70 -19.00
C TYR A 122 4.16 12.32 -20.47
N GLY A 123 3.59 13.07 -21.40
CA GLY A 123 3.61 12.79 -22.84
C GLY A 123 2.19 12.75 -23.42
N THR A 124 2.07 12.37 -24.69
CA THR A 124 0.78 12.26 -25.37
C THR A 124 0.02 11.02 -24.89
N PRO A 125 -1.13 11.16 -24.21
CA PRO A 125 -1.90 10.01 -23.75
C PRO A 125 -2.57 9.31 -24.94
N LEU A 126 -2.41 8.00 -25.00
CA LEU A 126 -3.17 7.11 -25.88
C LEU A 126 -4.53 6.85 -25.24
N ASP A 127 -5.60 6.97 -26.02
CA ASP A 127 -6.93 6.48 -25.66
C ASP A 127 -7.13 5.09 -26.28
N CYS A 128 -7.01 4.05 -25.48
CA CYS A 128 -7.11 2.67 -25.95
C CYS A 128 -8.55 2.21 -26.21
N GLY A 129 -9.54 3.09 -26.02
CA GLY A 129 -10.90 2.93 -26.52
C GLY A 129 -11.14 3.54 -27.89
N ALA A 130 -10.22 4.39 -28.39
CA ALA A 130 -10.35 5.03 -29.68
C ALA A 130 -10.19 4.02 -30.85
N ALA A 131 -10.92 4.26 -31.94
CA ALA A 131 -10.92 3.39 -33.11
C ALA A 131 -9.55 3.38 -33.84
N ASP A 132 -8.84 4.49 -33.79
CA ASP A 132 -7.53 4.72 -34.40
C ASP A 132 -6.36 4.50 -33.42
N ALA A 133 -6.64 3.98 -32.22
CA ALA A 133 -5.59 3.70 -31.23
C ALA A 133 -4.53 2.74 -31.81
N PRO A 134 -3.23 3.04 -31.68
CA PRO A 134 -2.17 2.17 -32.20
C PRO A 134 -2.20 0.82 -31.49
N ARG A 135 -2.30 -0.27 -32.25
CA ARG A 135 -2.43 -1.65 -31.76
C ARG A 135 -1.21 -2.51 -32.03
N GLY A 136 -1.13 -3.61 -31.28
CA GLY A 136 -0.07 -4.60 -31.39
C GLY A 136 1.21 -4.18 -30.68
N LYS A 137 2.13 -5.15 -30.52
CA LYS A 137 3.38 -4.96 -29.79
C LYS A 137 4.24 -3.87 -30.43
N PRO A 138 4.81 -2.94 -29.64
CA PRO A 138 5.79 -1.99 -30.15
C PRO A 138 6.94 -2.71 -30.85
N ARG A 139 7.36 -2.18 -32.00
CA ARG A 139 8.64 -2.54 -32.61
C ARG A 139 9.77 -2.18 -31.64
N ASP A 140 10.92 -2.84 -31.75
CA ASP A 140 12.06 -2.54 -30.89
C ASP A 140 12.46 -1.07 -31.04
N GLY A 141 12.46 -0.33 -29.93
CA GLY A 141 12.69 1.12 -29.90
C GLY A 141 11.54 1.99 -30.40
N GLY A 142 10.39 1.40 -30.75
CA GLY A 142 9.18 2.11 -31.20
C GLY A 142 8.40 2.79 -30.07
N PRO A 143 7.39 3.60 -30.42
CA PRO A 143 6.53 4.26 -29.43
C PRO A 143 5.66 3.26 -28.68
N LEU A 144 5.16 3.68 -27.51
CA LEU A 144 4.14 2.94 -26.77
C LEU A 144 2.88 2.74 -27.62
N THR A 145 2.24 1.58 -27.48
CA THR A 145 0.97 1.26 -28.14
C THR A 145 -0.07 0.85 -27.10
N CYS A 146 -1.32 0.67 -27.53
CA CYS A 146 -2.36 0.08 -26.71
C CYS A 146 -2.29 -1.46 -26.67
N ASP A 147 -1.38 -2.09 -27.41
CA ASP A 147 -1.35 -3.55 -27.59
C ASP A 147 -2.76 -4.08 -27.91
N ASP A 148 -3.21 -5.12 -27.23
CA ASP A 148 -4.56 -5.66 -27.29
C ASP A 148 -5.50 -5.07 -26.23
N ASP A 149 -5.01 -4.14 -25.40
CA ASP A 149 -5.76 -3.63 -24.26
C ASP A 149 -6.94 -2.76 -24.69
N LYS A 150 -8.10 -3.01 -24.09
CA LYS A 150 -9.33 -2.28 -24.36
C LYS A 150 -9.99 -1.92 -23.04
N PRO A 151 -10.72 -0.79 -22.98
CA PRO A 151 -11.53 -0.49 -21.81
C PRO A 151 -12.61 -1.55 -21.62
N ASP A 152 -13.00 -1.78 -20.37
CA ASP A 152 -14.24 -2.46 -20.03
C ASP A 152 -15.45 -1.74 -20.65
N ALA A 153 -16.58 -2.44 -20.80
CA ALA A 153 -17.80 -1.85 -21.35
C ALA A 153 -18.20 -0.57 -20.59
N GLY A 154 -18.43 0.52 -21.33
CA GLY A 154 -18.71 1.84 -20.76
C GLY A 154 -17.52 2.54 -20.10
N GLY A 155 -16.32 1.94 -20.15
CA GLY A 155 -15.10 2.46 -19.54
C GLY A 155 -14.23 3.31 -20.46
N ARG A 156 -13.09 3.74 -19.92
CA ARG A 156 -12.00 4.43 -20.60
C ARG A 156 -10.67 3.79 -20.18
N LEU A 157 -9.72 3.71 -21.10
CA LEU A 157 -8.38 3.19 -20.83
C LEU A 157 -7.35 4.12 -21.46
N TYR A 158 -6.46 4.65 -20.63
CA TYR A 158 -5.40 5.55 -21.07
C TYR A 158 -4.02 4.97 -20.79
N LYS A 159 -3.12 5.09 -21.76
CA LYS A 159 -1.69 4.79 -21.60
C LYS A 159 -0.86 6.02 -21.93
N VAL A 160 0.26 6.25 -21.24
CA VAL A 160 1.19 7.34 -21.59
C VAL A 160 2.62 6.96 -21.19
N GLY A 161 3.60 7.42 -21.96
CA GLY A 161 5.03 7.21 -21.69
C GLY A 161 5.71 6.38 -22.77
N LEU A 162 6.75 5.65 -22.34
CA LEU A 162 7.58 4.82 -23.20
C LEU A 162 7.28 3.33 -22.95
N PRO A 163 7.56 2.42 -23.91
CA PRO A 163 7.34 0.98 -23.71
C PRO A 163 7.99 0.39 -22.45
N LYS A 164 9.09 0.98 -21.97
CA LYS A 164 9.80 0.58 -20.75
C LYS A 164 9.50 1.43 -19.52
N ASP A 165 8.74 2.51 -19.64
CA ASP A 165 8.30 3.35 -18.52
C ASP A 165 7.00 4.05 -18.89
N PHE A 166 5.89 3.46 -18.50
CA PHE A 166 4.56 3.94 -18.87
C PHE A 166 3.60 3.91 -17.69
N ARG A 167 2.56 4.72 -17.83
CA ARG A 167 1.43 4.81 -16.91
C ARG A 167 0.18 4.31 -17.60
N VAL A 168 -0.66 3.64 -16.83
CA VAL A 168 -1.95 3.12 -17.27
C VAL A 168 -3.01 3.63 -16.32
N VAL A 169 -4.11 4.13 -16.87
CA VAL A 169 -5.31 4.46 -16.10
C VAL A 169 -6.53 3.83 -16.75
N ALA A 170 -7.20 2.94 -16.03
CA ALA A 170 -8.48 2.39 -16.42
C ALA A 170 -9.59 3.03 -15.56
N VAL A 171 -10.66 3.47 -16.21
CA VAL A 171 -11.83 4.06 -15.57
C VAL A 171 -13.03 3.24 -16.03
N LYS A 172 -13.86 2.76 -15.09
CA LYS A 172 -15.03 1.96 -15.46
C LYS A 172 -16.22 2.19 -14.53
N PRO A 173 -17.45 2.01 -15.03
CA PRO A 173 -18.62 2.06 -14.17
C PRO A 173 -18.62 0.86 -13.22
N LEU A 174 -19.07 1.08 -11.99
CA LEU A 174 -19.37 0.04 -11.01
C LEU A 174 -20.89 -0.23 -10.97
N PRO A 175 -21.32 -1.43 -10.54
CA PRO A 175 -22.74 -1.76 -10.43
C PRO A 175 -23.52 -0.87 -9.45
N ASP A 176 -22.84 -0.26 -8.47
CA ASP A 176 -23.43 0.65 -7.49
C ASP A 176 -23.63 2.09 -8.01
N GLY A 177 -23.36 2.34 -9.31
CA GLY A 177 -23.50 3.64 -9.96
C GLY A 177 -22.29 4.56 -9.80
N THR A 178 -21.26 4.13 -9.06
CA THR A 178 -20.00 4.88 -8.92
C THR A 178 -19.00 4.51 -10.01
N THR A 179 -17.83 5.15 -10.00
CA THR A 179 -16.75 4.88 -10.95
C THR A 179 -15.55 4.26 -10.25
N GLN A 180 -15.09 3.10 -10.73
CA GLN A 180 -13.80 2.55 -10.35
C GLN A 180 -12.69 3.16 -11.20
N ILE A 181 -11.57 3.44 -10.54
CA ILE A 181 -10.37 4.02 -11.11
C ILE A 181 -9.20 3.11 -10.77
N SER A 182 -8.58 2.49 -11.76
CA SER A 182 -7.34 1.74 -11.58
C SER A 182 -6.19 2.55 -12.16
N VAL A 183 -5.15 2.79 -11.37
CA VAL A 183 -3.96 3.54 -11.75
C VAL A 183 -2.75 2.62 -11.61
N ALA A 184 -1.86 2.62 -12.60
CA ALA A 184 -0.60 1.88 -12.54
C ALA A 184 0.54 2.65 -13.21
N ARG A 185 1.76 2.47 -12.71
CA ARG A 185 3.01 2.78 -13.40
C ARG A 185 3.84 1.51 -13.52
N VAL A 186 4.32 1.24 -14.73
CA VAL A 186 5.19 0.11 -15.06
C VAL A 186 6.51 0.67 -15.54
N SER A 187 7.62 0.16 -14.99
CA SER A 187 8.96 0.49 -15.43
C SER A 187 9.80 -0.78 -15.59
N LEU A 188 10.57 -0.88 -16.66
CA LEU A 188 11.44 -1.99 -17.03
C LEU A 188 12.88 -1.45 -17.11
N ARG A 189 13.80 -2.03 -16.34
CA ARG A 189 15.24 -1.77 -16.38
C ARG A 189 15.91 -2.59 -17.47
#